data_AF-A0A353R777-F1
#
_entry.id   AF-A0A353R777-F1
#
_cell.length_a   1.000
_cell.length_b   1.000
_cell.length_c   1.000
_cell.angle_alpha   90.00
_cell.angle_beta   90.00
_cell.angle_gamma   90.00
#
_symmetry.space_group_name_H-M   'P 1'
#
loop_
_entity.id
_entity.type
_entity.pdbx_description
1 polymer ?
#
loop_
_entity_poly.entity_id
_entity_poly.type
_entity_poly.pdbx_seq_one_letter_code
_entity_poly.pdbx_strand_id
1 'polypeptide(L)'
;MRSALQFLLYTSKGFKSRIGIILLIGLAEVFFSLAFVWISKTIIDIATGERSGELLYHSLLLVTLVLIQILFRVWDTRLRRMTEVRMGNSVRYNVFSRLLYTRWQELSTLHSGDMLTRIIKDTDDVINVLVSAFPVAILAVVQLVGALAILFFLDHTLALILGIGMPLLAIFSRVYYTYMRKYTLEVKESESMITSMMEESLLNQVVIRTFERQEDELSRLD
;
A
#
# COMPACT_ATOMS: atom_id res chain seq x y z
N MET A 1 -11.85 -15.92 5.64
CA MET A 1 -12.13 -14.52 5.19
C MET A 1 -13.20 -13.80 6.03
N ARG A 2 -14.39 -14.38 6.29
CA ARG A 2 -15.45 -13.69 7.07
C ARG A 2 -15.02 -13.24 8.48
N SER A 3 -14.24 -14.04 9.20
CA SER A 3 -13.75 -13.69 10.55
C SER A 3 -12.75 -12.52 10.56
N ALA A 4 -11.88 -12.41 9.55
CA ALA A 4 -10.95 -11.29 9.41
C ALA A 4 -11.68 -9.98 9.12
N LEU A 5 -12.71 -10.03 8.27
CA LEU A 5 -13.54 -8.88 7.92
C LEU A 5 -14.39 -8.41 9.12
N GLN A 6 -14.92 -9.33 9.91
CA GLN A 6 -15.61 -9.01 11.18
C GLN A 6 -14.67 -8.40 12.21
N PHE A 7 -13.43 -8.89 12.32
CA PHE A 7 -12.41 -8.30 13.18
C PHE A 7 -12.07 -6.86 12.76
N LEU A 8 -11.84 -6.61 11.47
CA LEU A 8 -11.63 -5.27 10.92
C LEU A 8 -12.81 -4.33 11.20
N LEU A 9 -14.04 -4.81 11.02
CA LEU A 9 -15.25 -4.05 11.30
C LEU A 9 -15.42 -3.72 12.79
N TYR A 10 -15.06 -4.65 13.68
CA TYR A 10 -15.05 -4.44 15.13
C TYR A 10 -14.01 -3.39 15.54
N THR A 11 -12.78 -3.52 15.05
CA THR A 11 -11.67 -2.58 15.31
C THR A 11 -11.96 -1.19 14.75
N SER A 12 -12.69 -1.09 13.63
CA SER A 12 -13.08 0.20 13.05
C SER A 12 -14.19 0.95 13.81
N LYS A 13 -14.97 0.31 14.69
CA LYS A 13 -16.21 0.88 15.27
C LYS A 13 -16.02 2.26 15.94
N GLY A 14 -14.86 2.54 16.53
CA GLY A 14 -14.54 3.83 17.15
C GLY A 14 -14.03 4.92 16.19
N PHE A 15 -13.63 4.55 14.96
CA PHE A 15 -12.93 5.42 14.01
C PHE A 15 -13.63 5.55 12.66
N LYS A 16 -14.81 4.94 12.47
CA LYS A 16 -15.57 4.97 11.20
C LYS A 16 -15.83 6.39 10.68
N SER A 17 -16.15 7.34 11.56
CA SER A 17 -16.39 8.73 11.17
C SER A 17 -15.13 9.38 10.57
N ARG A 18 -13.96 9.10 11.13
CA ARG A 18 -12.69 9.64 10.61
C ARG A 18 -12.29 9.03 9.30
N ILE A 19 -12.47 7.71 9.15
CA ILE A 19 -12.25 7.01 7.87
C ILE A 19 -13.21 7.57 6.81
N GLY A 20 -14.46 7.84 7.18
CA GLY A 20 -15.44 8.50 6.30
C GLY A 20 -15.01 9.90 5.87
N ILE A 21 -14.48 10.72 6.79
CA ILE A 21 -13.96 12.05 6.45
C ILE A 21 -12.74 11.94 5.52
N ILE A 22 -11.83 11.00 5.78
CA ILE A 22 -10.67 10.75 4.89
C ILE A 22 -11.14 10.40 3.48
N LEU A 23 -12.15 9.54 3.35
CA LEU A 23 -12.75 9.21 2.05
C LEU A 23 -13.39 10.42 1.38
N LEU A 24 -14.13 11.25 2.11
CA LEU A 24 -14.76 12.45 1.55
C LEU A 24 -13.73 13.48 1.07
N ILE A 25 -12.68 13.73 1.86
CA ILE A 25 -11.58 14.62 1.48
C ILE A 25 -10.87 14.05 0.24
N GLY A 26 -10.59 12.75 0.22
CA GLY A 26 -10.00 12.09 -0.94
C GLY A 26 -10.86 12.18 -2.19
N LEU A 27 -12.20 12.04 -2.08
CA LEU A 27 -13.11 12.20 -3.21
C LEU A 27 -13.09 13.65 -3.74
N ALA A 28 -12.98 14.64 -2.85
CA ALA A 28 -12.79 16.03 -3.25
C ALA A 28 -11.45 16.22 -3.97
N GLU A 29 -10.37 15.60 -3.50
CA GLU A 29 -9.06 15.64 -4.17
C GLU A 29 -9.13 15.03 -5.58
N VAL A 30 -9.80 13.88 -5.74
CA VAL A 30 -10.03 13.27 -7.05
C VAL A 30 -10.82 14.22 -7.96
N PHE A 31 -11.89 14.83 -7.46
CA PHE A 31 -12.65 15.83 -8.22
C PHE A 31 -11.76 16.99 -8.69
N PHE A 32 -10.95 17.59 -7.81
CA PHE A 32 -10.05 18.68 -8.18
C PHE A 32 -8.97 18.24 -9.18
N SER A 33 -8.47 17.01 -9.06
CA SER A 33 -7.51 16.45 -10.02
C SER A 33 -8.12 16.28 -11.43
N LEU A 34 -9.39 15.89 -11.51
CA LEU A 34 -10.09 15.74 -12.79
C LEU A 34 -10.47 17.11 -13.37
N ALA A 35 -10.87 18.05 -12.52
CA ALA A 35 -11.10 19.44 -12.92
C ALA A 35 -9.83 20.07 -13.49
N PHE A 36 -8.67 19.79 -12.89
CA PHE A 36 -7.37 20.24 -13.40
C PHE A 36 -7.11 19.79 -14.84
N VAL A 37 -7.36 18.51 -15.15
CA VAL A 37 -7.21 17.98 -16.52
C VAL A 37 -8.10 18.74 -17.50
N TRP A 38 -9.36 18.99 -17.13
CA TRP A 38 -10.31 19.68 -18.01
C TRP A 38 -9.97 21.16 -18.23
N ILE A 39 -9.53 21.86 -17.18
CA ILE A 39 -9.09 23.26 -17.27
C ILE A 39 -7.80 23.37 -18.10
N SER A 40 -6.86 22.44 -17.90
CA SER A 40 -5.63 22.37 -18.69
C SER A 40 -5.95 22.17 -20.18
N LYS A 41 -6.88 21.28 -20.52
CA LYS A 41 -7.39 21.11 -21.89
C LYS A 41 -7.95 22.42 -22.45
N THR A 42 -8.80 23.11 -21.69
CA THR A 42 -9.39 24.38 -22.11
C THR A 42 -8.33 25.46 -22.38
N ILE A 43 -7.27 25.53 -21.57
CA ILE A 43 -6.15 26.47 -21.79
C ILE A 43 -5.43 26.14 -23.10
N ILE A 44 -5.19 24.86 -23.40
CA ILE A 44 -4.54 24.42 -24.64
C ILE A 44 -5.42 24.78 -25.86
N ASP A 45 -6.72 24.53 -25.80
CA ASP A 45 -7.66 24.88 -26.88
C ASP A 45 -7.70 26.39 -27.16
N ILE A 46 -7.62 27.22 -26.10
CA ILE A 46 -7.58 28.69 -26.25
C ILE A 46 -6.23 29.12 -26.82
N ALA A 47 -5.12 28.53 -26.35
CA ALA A 47 -3.78 28.87 -26.82
C ALA A 47 -3.54 28.48 -28.30
N THR A 48 -4.18 27.41 -28.77
CA THR A 48 -4.13 26.93 -30.16
C THR A 48 -5.10 27.70 -31.07
N GLY A 49 -5.97 28.54 -30.52
CA GLY A 49 -6.91 29.36 -31.27
C GLY A 49 -8.21 28.64 -31.66
N GLU A 50 -8.44 27.41 -31.20
CA GLU A 50 -9.71 26.70 -31.42
C GLU A 50 -10.88 27.33 -30.66
N ARG A 51 -10.60 28.05 -29.57
CA ARG A 51 -11.61 28.69 -28.73
C ARG A 51 -11.21 30.11 -28.34
N SER A 52 -12.10 31.08 -28.54
CA SER A 52 -11.92 32.44 -28.02
C SER A 52 -12.17 32.46 -26.51
N GLY A 53 -11.16 32.84 -25.73
CA GLY A 53 -11.28 32.98 -24.28
C GLY A 53 -10.11 33.77 -23.69
N GLU A 54 -10.30 34.28 -22.47
CA GLU A 54 -9.24 34.97 -21.75
C GLU A 54 -8.25 33.95 -21.14
N LEU A 55 -7.06 33.85 -21.74
CA LEU A 55 -5.97 32.99 -21.28
C LEU A 55 -5.57 33.29 -19.82
N LEU A 56 -5.54 34.56 -19.44
CA LEU A 56 -5.16 35.00 -18.10
C LEU A 56 -6.13 34.48 -17.04
N TYR A 57 -7.44 34.55 -17.28
CA TYR A 57 -8.46 34.06 -16.35
C TYR A 57 -8.31 32.55 -16.09
N HIS A 58 -8.19 31.74 -17.16
CA HIS A 58 -8.08 30.29 -17.03
C HIS A 58 -6.75 29.87 -16.39
N SER A 59 -5.66 30.59 -16.68
CA SER A 59 -4.36 30.34 -16.05
C SER A 59 -4.38 30.64 -14.55
N LEU A 60 -4.97 31.77 -14.14
CA LEU A 60 -5.14 32.12 -12.72
C LEU A 60 -6.05 31.12 -11.99
N LEU A 61 -7.11 30.66 -12.66
CA LEU A 61 -8.00 29.64 -12.13
C LEU A 61 -7.25 28.31 -11.91
N LEU A 62 -6.40 27.89 -12.85
CA LEU A 62 -5.58 26.68 -12.71
C LEU A 62 -4.59 26.81 -11.54
N VAL A 63 -3.91 27.96 -11.40
CA VAL A 63 -3.01 28.21 -10.26
C VAL A 63 -3.78 28.11 -8.94
N THR A 64 -4.97 28.73 -8.87
CA THR A 64 -5.82 28.68 -7.67
C THR A 64 -6.26 27.25 -7.34
N LEU A 65 -6.62 26.48 -8.37
CA LEU A 65 -7.01 25.08 -8.23
C LEU A 65 -5.86 24.22 -7.67
N VAL A 66 -4.64 24.40 -8.18
CA VAL A 66 -3.45 23.70 -7.69
C VAL A 66 -3.16 24.05 -6.23
N LEU A 67 -3.28 25.32 -5.86
CA LEU A 67 -3.13 25.74 -4.45
C LEU A 67 -4.16 25.08 -3.54
N ILE A 68 -5.43 25.02 -3.97
CA ILE A 68 -6.48 24.31 -3.25
C ILE A 68 -6.14 22.82 -3.13
N GLN A 69 -5.69 22.18 -4.20
CA GLN A 69 -5.31 20.76 -4.18
C GLN A 69 -4.19 20.47 -3.17
N ILE A 70 -3.17 21.33 -3.11
CA ILE A 70 -2.09 21.21 -2.12
C ILE A 70 -2.64 21.30 -0.69
N LEU A 71 -3.57 22.24 -0.43
CA LEU A 71 -4.19 22.38 0.89
C LEU A 71 -4.99 21.13 1.28
N PHE A 72 -5.81 20.60 0.37
CA PHE A 72 -6.56 19.36 0.59
C PHE A 72 -5.63 18.17 0.86
N ARG A 73 -4.54 18.04 0.10
CA ARG A 73 -3.55 16.96 0.27
C ARG A 73 -2.83 17.04 1.62
N VAL A 74 -2.45 18.23 2.06
CA VAL A 74 -1.86 18.44 3.39
C VAL A 74 -2.86 18.08 4.49
N TRP A 75 -4.12 18.46 4.34
CA TRP A 75 -5.17 18.11 5.29
C TRP A 75 -5.40 16.60 5.35
N ASP A 76 -5.59 15.94 4.21
CA ASP A 76 -5.77 14.49 4.09
C ASP A 76 -4.62 13.75 4.77
N THR A 77 -3.38 14.09 4.42
CA THR A 77 -2.17 13.48 5.00
C THR A 77 -2.11 13.66 6.52
N ARG A 78 -2.46 14.84 7.03
CA ARG A 78 -2.49 15.11 8.47
C ARG A 78 -3.57 14.29 9.16
N LEU A 79 -4.76 14.22 8.59
CA LEU A 79 -5.89 13.50 9.16
C LEU A 79 -5.65 11.99 9.19
N ARG A 80 -5.07 11.43 8.12
CA ARG A 80 -4.65 10.02 8.06
C ARG A 80 -3.65 9.69 9.14
N ARG A 81 -2.52 10.41 9.20
CA ARG A 81 -1.48 10.18 10.22
C ARG A 81 -2.01 10.29 11.65
N MET A 82 -2.84 11.31 11.92
CA MET A 82 -3.45 11.48 13.24
C MET A 82 -4.41 10.33 13.58
N THR A 83 -5.13 9.82 12.59
CA THR A 83 -6.07 8.70 12.76
C THR A 83 -5.31 7.39 12.94
N GLU A 84 -4.26 7.14 12.17
CA GLU A 84 -3.36 5.98 12.30
C GLU A 84 -2.78 5.90 13.72
N VAL A 85 -2.17 6.98 14.21
CA VAL A 85 -1.56 6.99 15.55
C VAL A 85 -2.60 6.80 16.65
N ARG A 86 -3.74 7.50 16.59
CA ARG A 86 -4.78 7.39 17.63
C ARG A 86 -5.45 6.01 17.63
N MET A 87 -5.70 5.45 16.45
CA MET A 87 -6.24 4.10 16.31
C MET A 87 -5.21 3.07 16.78
N GLY A 88 -3.93 3.25 16.43
CA GLY A 88 -2.79 2.48 16.91
C GLY A 88 -2.73 2.38 18.41
N ASN A 89 -2.69 3.53 19.07
CA ASN A 89 -2.62 3.58 20.52
C ASN A 89 -3.85 2.92 21.17
N SER A 90 -5.05 3.11 20.61
CA SER A 90 -6.27 2.49 21.14
C SER A 90 -6.26 0.97 20.99
N VAL A 91 -5.87 0.43 19.83
CA VAL A 91 -5.81 -1.02 19.59
C VAL A 91 -4.72 -1.65 20.45
N ARG A 92 -3.51 -1.08 20.47
CA ARG A 92 -2.41 -1.57 21.32
C ARG A 92 -2.78 -1.59 22.79
N TYR A 93 -3.43 -0.54 23.29
CA TYR A 93 -3.93 -0.48 24.67
C TYR A 93 -4.94 -1.60 24.97
N ASN A 94 -5.90 -1.85 24.07
CA ASN A 94 -6.91 -2.88 24.24
C ASN A 94 -6.33 -4.30 24.19
N VAL A 95 -5.37 -4.54 23.29
CA VAL A 95 -4.70 -5.84 23.18
C VAL A 95 -3.82 -6.08 24.41
N PHE A 96 -3.01 -5.09 24.79
CA PHE A 96 -2.12 -5.18 25.94
C PHE A 96 -2.89 -5.37 27.26
N SER A 97 -3.97 -4.61 27.48
CA SER A 97 -4.80 -4.76 28.68
C SER A 97 -5.40 -6.15 28.80
N ARG A 98 -5.98 -6.69 27.71
CA ARG A 98 -6.51 -8.07 27.71
C ARG A 98 -5.43 -9.12 27.98
N LEU A 99 -4.22 -8.92 27.44
CA LEU A 99 -3.10 -9.83 27.66
C LEU A 99 -2.71 -9.89 29.14
N LEU A 100 -2.72 -8.76 29.86
CA LEU A 100 -2.43 -8.71 31.30
C LEU A 100 -3.46 -9.45 32.17
N TYR A 101 -4.71 -9.57 31.73
CA TYR A 101 -5.77 -10.29 32.45
C TYR A 101 -5.94 -11.75 32.00
N THR A 102 -5.15 -12.21 31.03
CA THR A 102 -5.24 -13.58 30.50
C THR A 102 -4.49 -14.56 31.42
N ARG A 103 -5.01 -15.78 31.59
CA ARG A 103 -4.41 -16.79 32.47
C ARG A 103 -3.04 -17.21 31.95
N TRP A 104 -2.06 -17.29 32.84
CA TRP A 104 -0.65 -17.58 32.54
C TRP A 104 -0.43 -18.89 31.77
N GLN A 105 -1.28 -19.89 31.98
CA GLN A 105 -1.17 -21.20 31.33
C GLN A 105 -1.37 -21.16 29.80
N GLU A 106 -2.07 -20.15 29.28
CA GLU A 106 -2.30 -19.95 27.84
C GLU A 106 -1.18 -19.12 27.18
N LEU A 107 -0.37 -18.41 27.99
CA LEU A 107 0.71 -17.53 27.54
C LEU A 107 2.09 -18.20 27.57
N SER A 108 2.25 -19.31 28.31
CA SER A 108 3.54 -20.00 28.47
C SER A 108 4.10 -20.60 27.18
N THR A 109 3.28 -20.76 26.14
CA THR A 109 3.68 -21.27 24.82
C THR A 109 4.19 -20.17 23.87
N LEU A 110 4.15 -18.90 24.27
CA LEU A 110 4.54 -17.76 23.43
C LEU A 110 5.78 -17.06 24.00
N HIS A 111 6.80 -16.86 23.16
CA HIS A 111 7.95 -16.03 23.54
C HIS A 111 7.50 -14.57 23.72
N SER A 112 7.99 -13.92 24.77
CA SER A 112 7.65 -12.52 25.10
C SER A 112 7.99 -11.54 23.96
N GLY A 113 9.08 -11.78 23.23
CA GLY A 113 9.47 -11.00 22.06
C GLY A 113 8.51 -11.14 20.87
N ASP A 114 7.98 -12.34 20.63
CA ASP A 114 7.00 -12.58 19.56
C ASP A 114 5.66 -11.91 19.87
N MET A 115 5.23 -11.97 21.12
CA MET A 115 4.01 -11.28 21.56
C MET A 115 4.13 -9.77 21.36
N LEU A 116 5.25 -9.18 21.75
CA LEU A 116 5.50 -7.75 21.56
C LEU A 116 5.50 -7.37 20.08
N THR A 117 6.16 -8.19 19.25
CA THR A 117 6.23 -7.95 17.80
C THR A 117 4.84 -7.97 17.17
N ARG A 118 4.00 -8.95 17.51
CA ARG A 118 2.61 -9.02 17.02
C ARG A 118 1.76 -7.86 17.49
N ILE A 119 1.90 -7.43 18.74
CA ILE A 119 1.16 -6.27 19.27
C ILE A 119 1.53 -4.98 18.52
N ILE A 120 2.80 -4.81 18.13
CA ILE A 120 3.26 -3.60 17.44
C ILE A 120 3.00 -3.72 15.93
N LYS A 121 3.64 -4.67 15.26
CA LYS A 121 3.65 -4.78 13.79
C LYS A 121 2.29 -5.17 13.22
N ASP A 122 1.68 -6.26 13.71
CA ASP A 122 0.41 -6.73 13.16
C ASP A 122 -0.69 -5.69 13.37
N THR A 123 -0.66 -4.97 14.51
CA THR A 123 -1.58 -3.86 14.77
C THR A 123 -1.38 -2.71 13.78
N ASP A 124 -0.12 -2.32 13.51
CA ASP A 124 0.19 -1.25 12.56
C ASP A 124 -0.24 -1.62 11.14
N ASP A 125 0.00 -2.86 10.71
CA ASP A 125 -0.42 -3.35 9.40
C ASP A 125 -1.94 -3.31 9.26
N VAL A 126 -2.69 -3.77 10.28
CA VAL A 126 -4.16 -3.72 10.29
C VAL A 126 -4.67 -2.28 10.19
N ILE A 127 -4.03 -1.34 10.87
CA ILE A 127 -4.44 0.07 10.87
C ILE A 127 -4.10 0.75 9.55
N ASN A 128 -2.93 0.48 8.99
CA ASN A 128 -2.53 0.94 7.68
C ASN A 128 -3.55 0.50 6.62
N VAL A 129 -3.96 -0.78 6.65
CA VAL A 129 -4.99 -1.29 5.75
C VAL A 129 -6.30 -0.49 5.87
N LEU A 130 -6.74 -0.17 7.09
CA LEU A 130 -8.02 0.53 7.31
C LEU A 130 -7.98 2.03 7.02
N VAL A 131 -6.89 2.73 7.35
CA VAL A 131 -6.80 4.20 7.29
C VAL A 131 -6.15 4.69 6.00
N SER A 132 -5.29 3.86 5.39
CA SER A 132 -4.53 4.22 4.20
C SER A 132 -4.88 3.34 3.01
N ALA A 133 -4.50 2.05 3.02
CA ALA A 133 -4.56 1.20 1.84
C ALA A 133 -5.99 1.06 1.28
N PHE A 134 -6.98 0.83 2.15
CA PHE A 134 -8.37 0.68 1.72
C PHE A 134 -8.96 1.98 1.14
N PRO A 135 -8.89 3.14 1.81
CA PRO A 135 -9.34 4.39 1.20
C PRO A 135 -8.59 4.72 -0.10
N VAL A 136 -7.27 4.54 -0.15
CA VAL A 136 -6.48 4.81 -1.36
C VAL A 136 -6.93 3.92 -2.51
N ALA A 137 -7.20 2.63 -2.27
CA ALA A 137 -7.71 1.72 -3.29
C ALA A 137 -9.07 2.18 -3.86
N ILE A 138 -10.00 2.62 -3.00
CA ILE A 138 -11.29 3.17 -3.45
C ILE A 138 -11.08 4.42 -4.30
N LEU A 139 -10.28 5.37 -3.81
CA LEU A 139 -10.03 6.63 -4.50
C LEU A 139 -9.35 6.40 -5.85
N ALA A 140 -8.41 5.46 -5.93
CA ALA A 140 -7.75 5.09 -7.17
C ALA A 140 -8.73 4.54 -8.21
N VAL A 141 -9.68 3.69 -7.79
CA VAL A 141 -10.73 3.18 -8.69
C VAL A 141 -11.63 4.31 -9.18
N VAL A 142 -12.07 5.21 -8.27
CA VAL A 142 -12.89 6.36 -8.65
C VAL A 142 -12.15 7.29 -9.61
N GLN A 143 -10.88 7.56 -9.34
CA GLN A 143 -10.03 8.40 -10.20
C GLN A 143 -9.81 7.76 -11.57
N LEU A 144 -9.55 6.45 -11.63
CA LEU A 144 -9.39 5.72 -12.89
C LEU A 144 -10.66 5.80 -13.74
N VAL A 145 -11.82 5.50 -13.14
CA VAL A 145 -13.12 5.56 -13.83
C VAL A 145 -13.44 6.98 -14.28
N GLY A 146 -13.23 7.98 -13.41
CA GLY A 146 -13.46 9.38 -13.74
C GLY A 146 -12.53 9.90 -14.84
N ALA A 147 -11.25 9.53 -14.80
CA ALA A 147 -10.29 9.90 -15.84
C ALA A 147 -10.62 9.25 -17.19
N LEU A 148 -10.99 7.97 -17.19
CA LEU A 148 -11.38 7.27 -18.41
C LEU A 148 -12.71 7.82 -18.98
N ALA A 149 -13.66 8.19 -18.13
CA ALA A 149 -14.89 8.85 -18.56
C ALA A 149 -14.60 10.21 -19.21
N ILE A 150 -13.78 11.06 -18.58
CA ILE A 150 -13.35 12.34 -19.17
C ILE A 150 -12.64 12.10 -20.49
N LEU A 151 -11.70 11.17 -20.55
CA LEU A 151 -10.98 10.86 -21.77
C LEU A 151 -11.92 10.40 -22.88
N PHE A 152 -12.92 9.58 -22.57
CA PHE A 152 -13.94 9.14 -23.53
C PHE A 152 -14.74 10.31 -24.09
N PHE A 153 -15.08 11.32 -23.27
CA PHE A 153 -15.72 12.55 -23.75
C PHE A 153 -14.80 13.41 -24.62
N LEU A 154 -13.48 13.36 -24.41
CA LEU A 154 -12.51 14.11 -25.22
C LEU A 154 -12.24 13.41 -26.55
N ASP A 155 -11.86 12.14 -26.52
CA ASP A 155 -11.58 11.31 -27.70
C ASP A 155 -11.92 9.84 -27.40
N HIS A 156 -12.95 9.35 -28.08
CA HIS A 156 -13.47 8.00 -27.92
C HIS A 156 -12.47 6.95 -28.41
N THR A 157 -11.70 7.26 -29.46
CA THR A 157 -10.72 6.35 -30.06
C THR A 157 -9.56 6.14 -29.11
N LEU A 158 -9.01 7.23 -28.57
CA LEU A 158 -7.91 7.20 -27.61
C LEU A 158 -8.33 6.52 -26.30
N ALA A 159 -9.55 6.80 -25.83
CA ALA A 159 -10.12 6.16 -24.65
C ALA A 159 -10.27 4.64 -24.81
N LEU A 160 -10.70 4.15 -25.98
CA LEU A 160 -10.82 2.72 -26.25
C LEU A 160 -9.45 2.04 -26.34
N ILE A 161 -8.48 2.66 -27.03
CA ILE A 161 -7.11 2.14 -27.13
C ILE A 161 -6.50 1.98 -25.75
N LEU A 162 -6.57 3.02 -24.90
CA LEU A 162 -6.03 2.96 -23.54
C LEU A 162 -6.86 2.07 -22.62
N GLY A 163 -8.19 2.09 -22.76
CA GLY A 163 -9.12 1.29 -21.97
C GLY A 163 -8.97 -0.22 -22.18
N ILE A 164 -8.57 -0.66 -23.37
CA ILE A 164 -8.25 -2.06 -23.67
C ILE A 164 -6.76 -2.36 -23.44
N GLY A 165 -5.88 -1.43 -23.83
CA GLY A 165 -4.44 -1.59 -23.71
C GLY A 165 -3.96 -1.73 -22.27
N MET A 166 -4.50 -0.94 -21.34
CA MET A 166 -4.10 -0.99 -19.92
C MET A 166 -4.44 -2.34 -19.25
N PRO A 167 -5.68 -2.87 -19.34
CA PRO A 167 -5.99 -4.21 -18.84
C PRO A 167 -5.14 -5.32 -19.49
N LEU A 168 -4.89 -5.23 -20.81
CA LEU A 168 -4.06 -6.20 -21.51
C LEU A 168 -2.63 -6.23 -20.95
N LEU A 169 -2.00 -5.06 -20.81
CA LEU A 169 -0.68 -4.92 -20.19
C LEU A 169 -0.68 -5.43 -18.74
N ALA A 170 -1.74 -5.17 -17.97
CA ALA A 170 -1.87 -5.66 -16.60
C ALA A 170 -1.94 -7.21 -16.54
N ILE A 171 -2.63 -7.85 -17.49
CA ILE A 171 -2.68 -9.32 -17.59
C ILE A 171 -1.30 -9.89 -17.92
N PHE A 172 -0.60 -9.34 -18.93
CA PHE A 172 0.76 -9.76 -19.26
C PHE A 172 1.72 -9.57 -18.08
N SER A 173 1.63 -8.43 -17.40
CA SER A 173 2.43 -8.14 -16.21
C SER A 173 2.16 -9.15 -15.09
N ARG A 174 0.90 -9.56 -14.89
CA ARG A 174 0.53 -10.57 -13.89
C ARG A 174 1.11 -11.94 -14.21
N VAL A 175 1.08 -12.35 -15.47
CA VAL A 175 1.71 -13.61 -15.92
C VAL A 175 3.21 -13.55 -15.65
N TYR A 176 3.88 -12.50 -16.12
CA TYR A 176 5.31 -12.28 -15.87
C TYR A 176 5.67 -12.32 -14.38
N TYR A 177 4.91 -11.58 -13.55
CA TYR A 177 5.13 -11.55 -12.10
C TYR A 177 4.95 -12.91 -11.44
N THR A 178 4.04 -13.75 -11.95
CA THR A 178 3.83 -15.10 -11.42
C THR A 178 5.07 -15.98 -11.61
N TYR A 179 5.70 -15.93 -12.80
CA TYR A 179 6.95 -16.62 -13.06
C TYR A 179 8.11 -16.03 -12.24
N MET A 180 8.24 -14.71 -12.20
CA MET A 180 9.30 -14.05 -11.43
C MET A 180 9.23 -14.41 -9.95
N ARG A 181 8.03 -14.44 -9.36
CA ARG A 181 7.81 -14.85 -7.97
C ARG A 181 8.26 -16.29 -7.73
N LYS A 182 8.03 -17.20 -8.68
CA LYS A 182 8.50 -18.58 -8.58
C LYS A 182 10.03 -18.64 -8.53
N TYR A 183 10.72 -18.00 -9.48
CA TYR A 183 12.19 -17.97 -9.50
C TYR A 183 12.78 -17.29 -8.27
N THR A 184 12.16 -16.23 -7.78
CA THR A 184 12.60 -15.57 -6.54
C THR A 184 12.47 -16.48 -5.32
N LEU A 185 11.44 -17.33 -5.27
CA LEU A 185 11.29 -18.31 -4.21
C LEU A 185 12.34 -19.42 -4.31
N GLU A 186 12.61 -19.93 -5.51
CA GLU A 186 13.65 -20.94 -5.75
C GLU A 186 15.03 -20.42 -5.32
N VAL A 187 15.40 -19.19 -5.72
CA VAL A 187 16.66 -18.55 -5.31
C VAL A 187 16.73 -18.41 -3.79
N LYS A 188 15.66 -17.94 -3.14
CA LYS A 188 15.62 -17.81 -1.67
C LYS A 188 15.74 -19.15 -0.94
N GLU A 189 15.18 -20.21 -1.50
CA GLU A 189 15.30 -21.55 -0.92
C GLU A 189 16.74 -22.07 -1.01
N SER A 190 17.41 -21.88 -2.15
CA SER A 190 18.83 -22.19 -2.32
C SER A 190 19.72 -21.36 -1.39
N GLU A 191 19.50 -20.04 -1.31
CA GLU A 191 20.23 -19.16 -0.37
C GLU A 191 20.04 -19.60 1.09
N SER A 192 18.82 -19.97 1.47
CA SER A 192 18.52 -20.47 2.82
C SER A 192 19.23 -21.80 3.11
N MET A 193 19.31 -22.70 2.13
CA MET A 193 20.02 -23.97 2.26
C MET A 193 21.52 -23.75 2.45
N ILE A 194 22.15 -22.92 1.61
CA ILE A 194 23.58 -22.58 1.71
C ILE A 194 23.87 -21.92 3.07
N THR A 195 23.05 -20.94 3.46
CA THR A 195 23.23 -20.22 4.73
C THR A 195 23.11 -21.17 5.93
N SER A 196 22.11 -22.06 5.94
CA SER A 196 21.93 -23.06 6.99
C SER A 196 23.13 -23.99 7.09
N MET A 197 23.66 -24.43 5.95
CA MET A 197 24.83 -25.31 5.90
C MET A 197 26.10 -24.61 6.40
N MET A 198 26.29 -23.34 6.06
CA MET A 198 27.38 -22.52 6.58
C MET A 198 27.28 -22.33 8.10
N GLU A 199 26.08 -22.02 8.62
CA GLU A 199 25.85 -21.88 10.07
C GLU A 199 26.15 -23.18 10.82
N GLU A 200 25.67 -24.33 10.32
CA GLU A 200 25.95 -25.64 10.88
C GLU A 200 27.46 -25.97 10.86
N SER A 201 28.14 -25.67 9.75
CA SER A 201 29.58 -25.89 9.60
C SER A 201 30.41 -25.03 10.55
N LEU A 202 29.99 -23.78 10.79
CA LEU A 202 30.64 -22.89 11.76
C LEU A 202 30.42 -23.36 13.20
N LEU A 203 29.20 -23.78 13.55
CA LEU A 203 28.88 -24.32 14.87
C LEU A 203 29.68 -25.62 15.15
N ASN A 204 29.87 -26.46 14.14
CA ASN A 204 30.56 -27.75 14.24
C ASN A 204 32.03 -27.71 13.78
N GLN A 205 32.63 -26.52 13.68
CA GLN A 205 33.98 -26.35 13.12
C GLN A 205 35.06 -27.19 13.82
N VAL A 206 34.95 -27.40 15.14
CA VAL A 206 35.89 -28.24 15.89
C VAL A 206 35.83 -29.69 15.41
N VAL A 207 34.62 -30.23 15.22
CA VAL A 207 34.40 -31.60 14.75
C VAL A 207 34.99 -31.78 13.35
N ILE A 208 34.70 -30.84 12.43
CA ILE A 208 35.20 -30.88 11.05
C ILE A 208 36.74 -30.88 11.03
N ARG A 209 37.37 -30.04 11.87
CA ARG A 209 38.83 -29.97 11.98
C ARG A 209 39.44 -31.22 12.62
N THR A 210 38.81 -31.80 13.64
CA THR A 210 39.30 -33.02 14.30
C THR A 210 39.27 -34.23 13.37
N PHE A 211 38.31 -34.30 12.45
CA PHE A 211 38.22 -35.37 11.45
C PHE A 211 38.93 -35.04 10.12
N GLU A 212 39.58 -33.89 10.00
CA GLU A 212 40.26 -33.41 8.78
C GLU A 212 39.34 -33.40 7.53
N ARG A 213 38.06 -33.00 7.69
CA ARG A 213 37.01 -33.01 6.65
C ARG A 213 36.74 -31.64 6.00
N GLN A 214 37.69 -30.70 6.06
CA GLN A 214 37.48 -29.33 5.58
C GLN A 214 37.21 -29.27 4.06
N GLU A 215 37.95 -30.06 3.27
CA GLU A 215 37.76 -30.10 1.81
C GLU A 215 36.40 -30.69 1.42
N ASP A 216 35.95 -31.72 2.14
CA ASP A 216 34.64 -32.34 1.91
C ASP A 216 33.49 -31.34 2.16
N GLU A 217 33.54 -30.55 3.23
CA GLU A 217 32.49 -29.56 3.48
C GLU A 217 32.57 -28.35 2.53
N LEU A 218 33.77 -27.95 2.11
CA LEU A 218 33.90 -26.92 1.06
C LEU A 218 33.32 -27.41 -0.27
N SER A 219 33.53 -28.68 -0.64
CA SER A 219 33.01 -29.26 -1.89
C SER A 219 31.49 -29.36 -1.94
N ARG A 220 30.81 -29.32 -0.78
CA ARG A 220 29.35 -29.31 -0.70
C ARG A 220 28.74 -27.92 -0.87
N LEU A 221 29.57 -26.87 -0.86
CA LEU A 221 29.18 -25.48 -1.13
C LEU A 221 29.38 -25.06 -2.59
N ASP A 222 30.14 -25.84 -3.38
CA ASP A 222 30.33 -25.69 -4.83
C ASP A 222 29.14 -26.27 -5.62
#